data_AF-A0A6P0KTT6-F1
#
_entry.id   AF-A0A6P0KTT6-F1
#
_cell.length_a   1.000
_cell.length_b   1.000
_cell.length_c   1.000
_cell.angle_alpha   90.00
_cell.angle_beta   90.00
_cell.angle_gamma   90.00
#
_symmetry.space_group_name_H-M   'P 1'
#
loop_
_entity.id
_entity.type
_entity.pdbx_description
1 polymer ?
#
loop_
_entity_poly.entity_id
_entity_poly.type
_entity_poly.pdbx_seq_one_letter_code
_entity_poly.pdbx_strand_id
1 'polypeptide(L)' 'MLTLDQIETAIRQLPNSEIRELAARLQKYLDDLDHKWDQQLESDLSSGKLDSLIARAEADIATNQVKELNEILYDT' A
#
# COMPACT_ATOMS: atom_id res chain seq x y z
N MET A 1 -0.78 13.93 -22.02
CA MET A 1 -0.79 13.58 -20.58
C MET A 1 -0.20 14.74 -19.83
N LEU A 2 -0.80 15.15 -18.70
CA LEU A 2 -0.12 16.04 -17.76
C LEU A 2 0.94 15.24 -17.00
N THR A 3 2.11 15.82 -16.80
CA THR A 3 3.15 15.23 -15.95
C THR A 3 2.82 15.45 -14.46
N LEU A 4 3.43 14.66 -13.58
CA LEU A 4 3.27 14.87 -12.13
C LEU A 4 3.70 16.28 -11.72
N ASP A 5 4.79 16.80 -12.30
CA ASP A 5 5.26 18.16 -12.02
C ASP A 5 4.24 19.24 -12.42
N GLN A 6 3.54 19.03 -13.54
CA GLN A 6 2.49 19.94 -14.00
C GLN A 6 1.27 19.89 -13.07
N ILE A 7 0.92 18.70 -12.56
CA ILE A 7 -0.15 18.53 -11.57
C ILE A 7 0.23 19.21 -10.26
N GLU A 8 1.45 18.99 -9.76
CA GLU A 8 1.92 19.62 -8.53
C GLU A 8 1.92 21.15 -8.64
N THR A 9 2.38 21.68 -9.78
CA THR A 9 2.35 23.12 -10.06
C THR A 9 0.92 23.67 -10.05
N ALA A 10 -0.03 22.96 -10.66
CA ALA A 10 -1.43 23.36 -10.67
C ALA A 10 -2.05 23.33 -9.26
N ILE A 11 -1.74 22.31 -8.45
CA ILE A 11 -2.19 22.21 -7.06
C ILE A 11 -1.69 23.38 -6.23
N ARG A 12 -0.43 23.79 -6.41
CA ARG A 12 0.17 24.93 -5.70
C ARG A 12 -0.47 26.29 -6.03
N GLN A 13 -1.16 26.40 -7.17
CA GLN A 13 -1.83 27.64 -7.60
C GLN A 13 -3.28 27.74 -7.11
N LEU A 14 -3.82 26.67 -6.51
CA LEU A 14 -5.20 26.66 -6.02
C LEU A 14 -5.38 27.52 -4.76
N PRO A 15 -6.55 28.14 -4.57
CA PRO A 15 -6.88 28.81 -3.32
C PRO A 15 -7.00 27.79 -2.17
N ASN A 16 -6.75 28.23 -0.93
CA ASN A 16 -6.74 27.36 0.25
C ASN A 16 -8.02 26.53 0.44
N SER A 17 -9.19 27.04 0.05
CA SER A 17 -10.46 26.32 0.11
C SER A 17 -10.48 25.13 -0.84
N GLU A 18 -9.97 25.30 -2.06
CA GLU A 18 -9.94 24.26 -3.10
C GLU A 18 -8.83 23.23 -2.84
N ILE A 19 -7.69 23.64 -2.26
CA ILE A 19 -6.63 22.70 -1.85
C ILE A 19 -7.16 21.71 -0.82
N ARG A 20 -7.92 22.18 0.18
CA ARG A 20 -8.50 21.31 1.22
C ARG A 20 -9.51 20.34 0.65
N GLU A 21 -10.36 20.81 -0.26
CA GLU A 21 -11.33 19.95 -0.95
C GLU A 21 -10.62 18.90 -1.83
N LEU A 22 -9.58 19.31 -2.56
CA LEU A 22 -8.78 18.41 -3.38
C LEU A 22 -8.08 17.35 -2.51
N ALA A 23 -7.48 17.75 -1.39
CA ALA A 23 -6.84 16.83 -0.46
C ALA A 23 -7.82 15.77 0.06
N ALA A 24 -9.04 16.16 0.44
CA ALA A 24 -10.06 15.22 0.90
C ALA A 24 -10.47 14.21 -0.20
N ARG A 25 -10.58 14.67 -1.45
CA ARG A 25 -10.90 13.80 -2.59
C ARG A 25 -9.76 12.84 -2.92
N LEU A 26 -8.52 13.31 -2.85
CA LEU A 26 -7.33 12.47 -3.06
C LEU A 26 -7.22 11.41 -1.97
N GLN A 27 -7.44 11.79 -0.70
CA GLN A 27 -7.43 10.83 0.40
C GLN A 27 -8.48 9.73 0.17
N LYS A 28 -9.72 10.10 -0.16
CA LYS A 28 -10.77 9.12 -0.47
C LYS A 28 -10.38 8.20 -1.63
N TYR A 29 -9.76 8.74 -2.67
CA TYR A 29 -9.30 7.94 -3.80
C TYR A 29 -8.21 6.94 -3.39
N LEU A 30 -7.27 7.35 -2.52
CA LEU A 30 -6.26 6.46 -1.96
C LEU A 30 -6.91 5.39 -1.08
N ASP A 31 -7.86 5.76 -0.21
CA ASP A 31 -8.59 4.80 0.62
C ASP A 31 -9.35 3.77 -0.25
N ASP A 32 -9.97 4.21 -1.34
CA ASP A 32 -10.66 3.34 -2.30
C ASP A 32 -9.67 2.42 -3.05
N LEU A 33 -8.44 2.88 -3.30
CA LEU A 33 -7.38 2.05 -3.87
C LEU A 33 -6.93 0.99 -2.87
N ASP A 34 -6.66 1.37 -1.62
CA ASP A 34 -6.28 0.45 -0.55
C ASP A 34 -7.37 -0.62 -0.33
N HIS A 35 -8.64 -0.22 -0.38
CA HIS A 35 -9.75 -1.18 -0.28
C HIS A 35 -9.79 -2.18 -1.44
N LYS A 36 -9.41 -1.78 -2.66
CA LYS A 36 -9.28 -2.74 -3.78
C LYS A 36 -8.15 -3.72 -3.57
N TRP A 37 -7.07 -3.29 -2.95
CA TRP A 37 -5.97 -4.18 -2.58
C TRP A 37 -6.42 -5.22 -1.56
N ASP A 38 -7.18 -4.81 -0.53
CA ASP A 38 -7.77 -5.75 0.44
C ASP A 38 -8.65 -6.80 -0.26
N GLN A 39 -9.57 -6.35 -1.12
CA GLN A 39 -10.47 -7.25 -1.86
C GLN A 39 -9.71 -8.21 -2.78
N GLN A 40 -8.68 -7.72 -3.47
CA GLN A 40 -7.85 -8.55 -4.33
C GLN A 40 -7.07 -9.58 -3.52
N LEU A 41 -6.54 -9.19 -2.36
CA LEU A 41 -5.79 -10.08 -1.47
C LEU A 41 -6.70 -11.18 -0.91
N GLU A 42 -7.92 -10.85 -0.50
CA GLU A 42 -8.91 -11.82 -0.03
C GLU A 42 -9.33 -12.80 -1.15
N SER A 43 -9.50 -12.30 -2.38
CA SER A 43 -9.79 -13.13 -3.55
C SER A 43 -8.61 -14.06 -3.88
N ASP A 44 -7.39 -13.54 -3.87
CA ASP A 44 -6.17 -14.30 -4.13
C ASP A 44 -5.97 -15.39 -3.06
N LEU A 45 -6.23 -15.07 -1.79
CA LEU A 45 -6.22 -16.04 -0.68
C LEU A 45 -7.26 -17.14 -0.90
N SER A 46 -8.52 -16.77 -1.19
CA SER A 46 -9.61 -17.72 -1.40
C SER A 46 -9.41 -18.62 -2.63
N SER A 47 -8.67 -18.14 -3.63
CA SER A 47 -8.32 -18.91 -4.83
C SER A 47 -7.16 -19.90 -4.61
N GLY A 48 -6.52 -19.88 -3.44
CA GLY A 48 -5.33 -20.69 -3.14
C GLY A 48 -4.04 -20.21 -3.81
N LYS A 49 -4.08 -19.05 -4.48
CA LYS A 49 -2.91 -18.46 -5.17
C LYS A 49 -1.79 -18.13 -4.17
N LEU A 50 -2.15 -17.80 -2.94
CA LEU A 50 -1.19 -17.49 -1.87
C LEU A 50 -0.69 -18.73 -1.12
N ASP A 51 -1.27 -19.91 -1.32
CA ASP A 51 -0.96 -21.12 -0.55
C ASP A 51 0.53 -21.50 -0.62
N SER A 52 1.13 -21.38 -1.82
CA SER A 52 2.56 -21.67 -2.01
C SER A 52 3.47 -20.70 -1.26
N LEU A 53 3.06 -19.43 -1.13
CA LEU A 53 3.80 -18.42 -0.39
C LEU A 53 3.64 -18.63 1.12
N ILE A 54 2.43 -18.98 1.56
CA ILE A 54 2.13 -19.30 2.97
C ILE A 54 2.93 -20.53 3.40
N ALA A 55 2.88 -21.63 2.64
CA ALA A 55 3.60 -22.86 2.97
C ALA A 55 5.12 -22.63 3.05
N ARG A 56 5.66 -21.77 2.16
CA ARG A 56 7.08 -21.40 2.23
C ARG A 56 7.38 -20.60 3.50
N ALA A 57 6.58 -19.60 3.82
CA ALA A 57 6.76 -18.81 5.04
C ALA A 57 6.68 -19.67 6.31
N GLU A 58 5.73 -20.62 6.36
CA GLU A 58 5.61 -21.57 7.47
C GLU A 58 6.84 -22.47 7.59
N ALA A 59 7.41 -22.93 6.48
CA ALA A 59 8.64 -23.73 6.48
C ALA A 59 9.86 -22.92 6.94
N ASP A 60 9.98 -21.67 6.50
CA ASP A 60 11.07 -20.76 6.89
C ASP A 60 10.97 -20.46 8.40
N ILE A 61 9.77 -20.25 8.93
CA ILE A 61 9.51 -20.10 10.38
C ILE A 61 9.90 -21.37 11.13
N ALA A 62 9.45 -22.55 10.67
CA ALA A 62 9.72 -23.83 11.33
C ALA A 62 11.22 -24.19 11.36
N THR A 63 11.98 -23.71 10.38
CA THR A 63 13.43 -23.92 10.28
C THR A 63 14.25 -22.76 10.84
N ASN A 64 13.60 -21.78 11.49
CA ASN A 64 14.21 -20.57 12.04
C ASN A 64 15.03 -19.78 11.00
N GLN A 65 14.64 -19.86 9.73
CA GLN A 65 15.13 -19.05 8.61
C GLN A 65 14.37 -17.74 8.49
N VAL A 66 14.08 -17.12 9.63
CA VAL A 66 13.42 -15.82 9.73
C VAL A 66 14.36 -14.82 10.39
N LYS A 67 14.25 -13.56 9.99
CA LYS A 67 14.96 -12.47 10.66
C LYS A 67 14.21 -12.05 11.91
N GLU A 68 14.96 -11.65 12.93
CA GLU A 68 14.37 -11.09 14.14
C GLU A 68 13.68 -9.76 13.80
N LEU A 69 12.48 -9.56 14.34
CA LEU A 69 11.69 -8.36 14.04
C LEU A 69 12.43 -7.09 14.49
N ASN A 70 13.18 -7.18 15.59
CA ASN A 70 14.00 -6.08 16.10
C ASN A 70 15.15 -5.73 15.14
N GLU A 71 15.74 -6.69 14.43
CA GLU A 71 16.77 -6.45 13.40
C GLU A 71 16.18 -5.63 12.24
N ILE A 72 14.92 -5.84 11.88
CA ILE A 72 14.27 -5.16 10.75
C ILE A 72 13.72 -3.78 11.15
N LEU A 73 13.11 -3.66 12.33
CA LEU A 73 12.45 -2.42 12.77
C LEU A 73 13.42 -1.41 13.39
N TYR A 74 14.52 -1.89 13.96
CA TYR A 74 15.52 -1.08 14.63
C TYR A 74 16.87 -1.42 14.02
N ASP A 75 17.08 -0.96 12.79
CA ASP A 75 18.36 -1.01 12.07
C ASP A 75 19.44 -0.46 13.01
N THR A 76 20.29 -1.34 13.56
CA THR A 76 21.40 -0.98 14.45
C THR A 76 22.71 -1.19 13.72
#